data_AF-A0A0L0M632-F1
#
_entry.id   AF-A0A0L0M632-F1
#
_cell.length_a   1.000
_cell.length_b   1.000
_cell.length_c   1.000
_cell.angle_alpha   90.00
_cell.angle_beta   90.00
_cell.angle_gamma   90.00
#
_symmetry.space_group_name_H-M   'P 1'
#
loop_
_entity.id
_entity.type
_entity.pdbx_description
1 polymer ?
#
loop_
_entity_poly.entity_id
_entity_poly.type
_entity_poly.pdbx_seq_one_letter_code
_entity_poly.pdbx_strand_id
1 'polypeptide(L)'
;MAEVTRQRTGELLRKLFEILKSHPEGMPAGKALEALANSVALTAYEAGFYESSGQRRFEKIVRFATVACVKGGWIVKHKGVWAVTDVGLSAYQKFNDPAVFHREAGRLYGQWKASQLRDAAGLATVSAKLSEQADLSFDVDAETASVTYEQAEEQAWGEIEQHLRKMPPYDFQDLVADLLRAMGYHVGWISPPGKDGGVDIIANTDPLGTRAPRIKVQVKRVGHRVDKDGLKSFIAIINDDDVGLFVSLG
;
A
#
# COMPACT_ATOMS: atom_id res chain seq x y z
N MET A 1 -24.79 -24.42 -6.35
CA MET A 1 -24.89 -22.94 -6.32
C MET A 1 -23.49 -22.37 -6.26
N ALA A 2 -23.26 -21.14 -6.72
CA ALA A 2 -21.93 -20.53 -6.58
C ALA A 2 -21.60 -20.35 -5.09
N GLU A 3 -20.42 -20.81 -4.65
CA GLU A 3 -19.98 -20.76 -3.24
C GLU A 3 -19.83 -19.32 -2.71
N VAL A 4 -19.58 -18.37 -3.62
CA VAL A 4 -19.56 -16.93 -3.33
C VAL A 4 -20.42 -16.24 -4.38
N THR A 5 -21.49 -15.55 -3.93
CA THR A 5 -22.44 -14.87 -4.82
C THR A 5 -22.00 -13.44 -5.12
N ARG A 6 -22.52 -12.84 -6.20
CA ARG A 6 -22.30 -11.41 -6.52
C ARG A 6 -22.69 -10.48 -5.35
N GLN A 7 -23.79 -10.82 -4.67
CA GLN A 7 -24.25 -10.14 -3.47
C GLN A 7 -23.18 -10.21 -2.36
N ARG A 8 -22.69 -11.42 -2.06
CA ARG A 8 -21.68 -11.64 -1.02
C ARG A 8 -20.37 -10.94 -1.33
N THR A 9 -19.89 -11.01 -2.58
CA THR A 9 -18.69 -10.27 -3.01
C THR A 9 -18.87 -8.77 -2.81
N GLY A 10 -20.05 -8.23 -3.16
CA GLY A 10 -20.38 -6.83 -2.92
C GLY A 10 -20.36 -6.45 -1.44
N GLU A 11 -20.86 -7.31 -0.55
CA GLU A 11 -20.87 -7.07 0.90
C GLU A 11 -19.45 -6.98 1.45
N LEU A 12 -18.60 -7.94 1.08
CA LEU A 12 -17.18 -7.96 1.47
C LEU A 12 -16.44 -6.72 0.96
N LEU A 13 -16.65 -6.34 -0.31
CA LEU A 13 -16.03 -5.15 -0.89
C LEU A 13 -16.52 -3.87 -0.20
N ARG A 14 -17.82 -3.70 0.03
CA ARG A 14 -18.35 -2.52 0.73
C ARG A 14 -17.78 -2.42 2.15
N LYS A 15 -17.71 -3.53 2.88
CA LYS A 15 -17.14 -3.53 4.23
C LYS A 15 -15.64 -3.23 4.23
N LEU A 16 -14.89 -3.72 3.23
CA LEU A 16 -13.49 -3.35 3.03
C LEU A 16 -13.33 -1.85 2.78
N PHE A 17 -14.18 -1.25 1.94
CA PHE A 17 -14.15 0.19 1.69
C PHE A 17 -14.46 1.00 2.95
N GLU A 18 -15.35 0.53 3.82
CA GLU A 18 -15.62 1.16 5.12
C GLU A 18 -14.35 1.19 6.00
N ILE A 19 -13.60 0.09 6.05
CA ILE A 19 -12.34 -0.03 6.80
C ILE A 19 -11.27 0.89 6.21
N LEU A 20 -11.09 0.87 4.89
CA LEU A 20 -10.06 1.67 4.23
C LEU A 20 -10.39 3.17 4.25
N LYS A 21 -11.67 3.55 4.24
CA LYS A 21 -12.11 4.96 4.32
C LYS A 21 -11.64 5.65 5.61
N SER A 22 -11.50 4.93 6.72
CA SER A 22 -10.95 5.51 7.97
C SER A 22 -9.43 5.69 7.95
N HIS A 23 -8.77 5.28 6.85
CA HIS A 23 -7.32 5.32 6.66
C HIS A 23 -6.99 5.96 5.30
N PRO A 24 -7.10 7.29 5.14
CA PRO A 24 -6.91 7.97 3.86
C PRO A 24 -5.50 7.80 3.26
N GLU A 25 -4.48 7.64 4.11
CA GLU A 25 -3.10 7.33 3.70
C GLU A 25 -2.90 5.85 3.29
N GLY A 26 -3.95 5.04 3.40
CA GLY A 26 -3.94 3.60 3.15
C GLY A 26 -3.68 2.75 4.40
N MET A 27 -3.87 1.44 4.22
CA MET A 27 -3.68 0.41 5.24
C MET A 27 -2.91 -0.78 4.64
N PRO A 28 -1.98 -1.41 5.38
CA PRO A 28 -1.37 -2.66 4.95
C PRO A 28 -2.43 -3.71 4.62
N ALA A 29 -2.31 -4.37 3.46
CA ALA A 29 -3.30 -5.29 2.91
C ALA A 29 -3.64 -6.43 3.88
N GLY A 30 -2.62 -7.06 4.49
CA GLY A 30 -2.82 -8.06 5.54
C GLY A 30 -3.68 -7.57 6.71
N LYS A 31 -3.44 -6.33 7.19
CA LYS A 31 -4.26 -5.73 8.26
C LYS A 31 -5.68 -5.40 7.79
N ALA A 32 -5.84 -4.94 6.55
CA ALA A 32 -7.15 -4.66 5.98
C ALA A 32 -7.99 -5.93 5.83
N LEU A 33 -7.36 -7.03 5.38
CA LEU A 33 -7.98 -8.34 5.24
C LEU A 33 -8.31 -8.98 6.60
N GLU A 34 -7.41 -8.86 7.58
CA GLU A 34 -7.66 -9.31 8.96
C GLU A 34 -8.82 -8.53 9.60
N ALA A 35 -8.79 -7.20 9.51
CA ALA A 35 -9.87 -6.35 10.00
C ALA A 35 -11.21 -6.69 9.31
N LEU A 36 -11.17 -6.95 8.00
CA LEU A 36 -12.35 -7.37 7.26
C LEU A 36 -12.87 -8.71 7.78
N ALA A 37 -12.01 -9.73 7.89
CA ALA A 37 -12.38 -11.06 8.38
C ALA A 37 -13.01 -11.00 9.78
N ASN A 38 -12.51 -10.13 10.65
CA ASN A 38 -13.03 -9.92 12.00
C ASN A 38 -14.35 -9.11 12.04
N SER A 39 -14.68 -8.42 10.95
CA SER A 39 -15.87 -7.56 10.85
C SER A 39 -17.08 -8.23 10.18
N VAL A 40 -16.93 -9.47 9.68
CA VAL A 40 -17.99 -10.22 9.00
C VAL A 40 -18.09 -11.65 9.53
N ALA A 41 -19.29 -12.22 9.48
CA ALA A 41 -19.47 -13.66 9.70
C ALA A 41 -19.06 -14.41 8.42
N LEU A 42 -18.07 -15.29 8.52
CA LEU A 42 -17.59 -16.09 7.38
C LEU A 42 -18.46 -17.32 7.16
N THR A 43 -18.70 -17.66 5.89
CA THR A 43 -19.28 -18.95 5.55
C THR A 43 -18.28 -20.08 5.78
N ALA A 44 -18.76 -21.33 5.90
CA ALA A 44 -17.88 -22.50 6.03
C ALA A 44 -16.91 -22.62 4.83
N TYR A 45 -17.35 -22.22 3.63
CA TYR A 45 -16.50 -22.18 2.45
C TYR A 45 -15.41 -21.12 2.57
N GLU A 46 -15.76 -19.88 2.94
CA GLU A 46 -14.84 -18.75 3.11
C GLU A 46 -13.80 -19.01 4.19
N ALA A 47 -14.19 -19.63 5.30
CA ALA A 47 -13.31 -19.95 6.41
C ALA A 47 -12.33 -21.10 6.10
N GLY A 48 -12.55 -21.85 5.02
CA GLY A 48 -11.71 -22.98 4.62
C GLY A 48 -10.39 -22.57 3.95
N PHE A 49 -9.68 -23.57 3.43
CA PHE A 49 -8.37 -23.43 2.79
C PHE A 49 -8.38 -24.01 1.36
N TYR A 50 -7.51 -23.51 0.49
CA TYR A 50 -7.23 -24.13 -0.80
C TYR A 50 -6.22 -25.26 -0.60
N GLU A 51 -6.56 -26.47 -1.05
CA GLU A 51 -5.70 -27.66 -0.90
C GLU A 51 -4.36 -27.50 -1.63
N SER A 52 -4.36 -26.81 -2.77
CA SER A 52 -3.17 -26.63 -3.61
C SER A 52 -2.11 -25.69 -3.03
N SER A 53 -2.51 -24.69 -2.24
CA SER A 53 -1.58 -23.67 -1.71
C SER A 53 -1.53 -23.61 -0.18
N GLY A 54 -2.44 -24.30 0.52
CA GLY A 54 -2.61 -24.17 1.97
C GLY A 54 -3.07 -22.78 2.44
N GLN A 55 -3.35 -21.86 1.51
CA GLN A 55 -3.81 -20.52 1.84
C GLN A 55 -5.29 -20.52 2.17
N ARG A 56 -5.68 -19.69 3.13
CA ARG A 56 -7.08 -19.51 3.51
C ARG A 56 -7.85 -18.86 2.35
N ARG A 57 -9.07 -19.34 2.12
CA ARG A 57 -9.85 -18.95 0.93
C ARG A 57 -10.29 -17.51 0.98
N PHE A 58 -10.66 -17.03 2.16
CA PHE A 58 -11.17 -15.69 2.39
C PHE A 58 -10.28 -14.60 1.78
N GLU A 59 -8.99 -14.59 2.11
CA GLU A 59 -8.04 -13.58 1.67
C GLU A 59 -7.89 -13.59 0.15
N LYS A 60 -7.85 -14.78 -0.46
CA LYS A 60 -7.80 -14.93 -1.92
C LYS A 60 -9.08 -14.41 -2.56
N ILE A 61 -10.25 -14.81 -2.07
CA ILE A 61 -11.57 -14.34 -2.58
C ILE A 61 -11.63 -12.81 -2.60
N VAL A 62 -11.25 -12.16 -1.50
CA VAL A 62 -11.27 -10.70 -1.39
C VAL A 62 -10.23 -10.05 -2.32
N ARG A 63 -9.01 -10.61 -2.43
CA ARG A 63 -8.00 -10.11 -3.36
C ARG A 63 -8.47 -10.16 -4.82
N PHE A 64 -9.07 -11.26 -5.25
CA PHE A 64 -9.69 -11.34 -6.57
C PHE A 64 -10.81 -10.31 -6.75
N ALA A 65 -11.69 -10.17 -5.76
CA ALA A 65 -12.80 -9.21 -5.83
C ALA A 65 -12.30 -7.76 -6.02
N THR A 66 -11.18 -7.40 -5.38
CA THR A 66 -10.61 -6.05 -5.47
C THR A 66 -9.92 -5.74 -6.80
N VAL A 67 -9.62 -6.73 -7.65
CA VAL A 67 -9.05 -6.50 -9.00
C VAL A 67 -9.91 -5.53 -9.79
N ALA A 68 -11.22 -5.77 -9.84
CA ALA A 68 -12.15 -4.91 -10.58
C ALA A 68 -12.17 -3.48 -10.00
N CYS A 69 -12.07 -3.35 -8.68
CA CYS A 69 -11.96 -2.05 -8.02
C CYS A 69 -10.66 -1.31 -8.37
N VAL A 70 -9.54 -2.02 -8.52
CA VAL A 70 -8.27 -1.43 -8.95
C VAL A 70 -8.34 -0.97 -10.40
N LYS A 71 -8.82 -1.83 -11.31
CA LYS A 71 -8.96 -1.48 -12.74
C LYS A 71 -9.99 -0.36 -12.97
N GLY A 72 -11.01 -0.26 -12.11
CA GLY A 72 -11.96 0.84 -12.07
C GLY A 72 -11.46 2.10 -11.38
N GLY A 73 -10.22 2.12 -10.87
CA GLY A 73 -9.62 3.27 -10.20
C GLY A 73 -10.20 3.59 -8.83
N TRP A 74 -10.92 2.65 -8.19
CA TRP A 74 -11.55 2.84 -6.87
C TRP A 74 -10.58 2.55 -5.72
N ILE A 75 -9.65 1.61 -5.92
CA ILE A 75 -8.59 1.27 -4.97
C ILE A 75 -7.25 1.44 -5.67
N VAL A 76 -6.27 1.98 -4.94
CA VAL A 76 -4.85 1.89 -5.30
C VAL A 76 -4.18 0.89 -4.38
N LYS A 77 -3.36 0.03 -4.95
CA LYS A 77 -2.50 -0.91 -4.24
C LYS A 77 -1.06 -0.59 -4.58
N HIS A 78 -0.22 -0.38 -3.57
CA HIS A 78 1.18 -0.07 -3.77
C HIS A 78 2.00 -0.59 -2.60
N LYS A 79 3.01 -1.43 -2.87
CA LYS A 79 3.93 -1.95 -1.84
C LYS A 79 3.21 -2.60 -0.66
N GLY A 80 2.15 -3.36 -0.96
CA GLY A 80 1.30 -4.00 0.05
C GLY A 80 0.37 -3.06 0.82
N VAL A 81 0.29 -1.76 0.50
CA VAL A 81 -0.65 -0.80 1.10
C VAL A 81 -1.84 -0.60 0.16
N TRP A 82 -3.05 -0.71 0.72
CA TRP A 82 -4.31 -0.48 0.00
C TRP A 82 -4.93 0.84 0.45
N ALA A 83 -5.36 1.67 -0.49
CA ALA A 83 -6.05 2.93 -0.23
C ALA A 83 -7.25 3.09 -1.16
N VAL A 84 -8.33 3.69 -0.67
CA VAL A 84 -9.49 4.04 -1.49
C VAL A 84 -9.27 5.43 -2.08
N THR A 85 -9.50 5.59 -3.38
CA THR A 85 -9.38 6.87 -4.08
C THR A 85 -10.64 7.73 -3.90
N ASP A 86 -10.58 9.02 -4.25
CA ASP A 86 -11.76 9.88 -4.25
C ASP A 86 -12.88 9.36 -5.18
N VAL A 87 -12.49 8.76 -6.30
CA VAL A 87 -13.43 8.08 -7.22
C VAL A 87 -14.07 6.88 -6.55
N GLY A 88 -13.28 6.08 -5.81
CA GLY A 88 -13.77 4.94 -5.04
C GLY A 88 -14.70 5.35 -3.90
N LEU A 89 -14.39 6.44 -3.19
CA LEU A 89 -15.25 7.01 -2.15
C LEU A 89 -16.58 7.48 -2.73
N SER A 90 -16.55 8.15 -3.89
CA SER A 90 -17.74 8.59 -4.60
C SER A 90 -18.61 7.40 -5.04
N ALA A 91 -17.99 6.34 -5.57
CA ALA A 91 -18.70 5.11 -5.93
C ALA A 91 -19.32 4.41 -4.71
N TYR A 92 -18.60 4.37 -3.59
CA TYR A 92 -19.09 3.79 -2.34
C TYR A 92 -20.32 4.51 -1.80
N GLN A 93 -20.37 5.84 -1.90
CA GLN A 93 -21.53 6.66 -1.52
C GLN A 93 -22.71 6.47 -2.48
N LYS A 94 -22.43 6.35 -3.79
CA LYS A 94 -23.46 6.26 -4.82
C LYS A 94 -24.18 4.92 -4.85
N PHE A 95 -23.46 3.81 -4.70
CA PHE A 95 -23.99 2.47 -4.92
C PHE A 95 -24.16 1.70 -3.61
N ASN A 96 -25.21 1.99 -2.84
CA ASN A 96 -25.43 1.41 -1.52
C ASN A 96 -25.77 -0.09 -1.53
N ASP A 97 -26.40 -0.58 -2.60
CA ASP A 97 -26.68 -2.00 -2.77
C ASP A 97 -25.39 -2.79 -3.08
N PRO A 98 -25.05 -3.84 -2.31
CA PRO A 98 -23.83 -4.61 -2.51
C PRO A 98 -23.70 -5.24 -3.90
N ALA A 99 -24.76 -5.86 -4.43
CA ALA A 99 -24.73 -6.48 -5.75
C ALA A 99 -24.53 -5.44 -6.86
N VAL A 100 -25.16 -4.26 -6.73
CA VAL A 100 -24.95 -3.13 -7.65
C VAL A 100 -23.52 -2.62 -7.56
N PHE A 101 -22.98 -2.43 -6.35
CA PHE A 101 -21.59 -1.97 -6.15
C PHE A 101 -20.58 -2.89 -6.85
N HIS A 102 -20.72 -4.21 -6.65
CA HIS A 102 -19.87 -5.20 -7.32
C HIS A 102 -20.06 -5.21 -8.84
N ARG A 103 -21.30 -5.12 -9.32
CA ARG A 103 -21.61 -5.08 -10.76
C ARG A 103 -20.97 -3.86 -11.43
N GLU A 104 -21.01 -2.69 -10.80
CA GLU A 104 -20.41 -1.47 -11.34
C GLU A 104 -18.88 -1.55 -11.38
N ALA A 105 -18.22 -2.11 -10.36
CA ALA A 105 -16.79 -2.41 -10.43
C ALA A 105 -16.47 -3.35 -11.59
N GLY A 106 -17.30 -4.39 -11.78
CA GLY A 106 -17.21 -5.33 -12.88
C GLY A 106 -17.38 -4.69 -14.27
N ARG A 107 -18.31 -3.74 -14.40
CA ARG A 107 -18.52 -2.97 -15.64
C ARG A 107 -17.27 -2.15 -15.99
N LEU A 108 -16.63 -1.52 -15.00
CA LEU A 108 -15.39 -0.76 -15.19
C LEU A 108 -14.22 -1.67 -15.59
N TYR A 109 -14.12 -2.85 -15.00
CA TYR A 109 -13.16 -3.87 -15.42
C TYR A 109 -13.34 -4.25 -16.89
N GLY A 110 -14.60 -4.50 -17.33
CA GLY A 110 -14.90 -4.80 -18.72
C GLY A 110 -14.49 -3.67 -19.67
N GLN A 111 -14.68 -2.40 -19.29
CA GLN A 111 -14.22 -1.24 -20.06
C GLN A 111 -12.70 -1.18 -20.17
N TRP A 112 -11.98 -1.41 -19.07
CA TRP A 112 -10.53 -1.49 -19.07
C TRP A 112 -10.02 -2.65 -19.95
N LYS A 113 -10.62 -3.84 -19.85
CA LYS A 113 -10.23 -4.99 -20.69
C LYS A 113 -10.47 -4.71 -22.17
N ALA A 114 -11.59 -4.06 -22.51
CA ALA A 114 -11.89 -3.66 -23.88
C ALA A 114 -10.91 -2.60 -24.42
N SER A 115 -10.45 -1.66 -23.58
CA SER A 115 -9.44 -0.68 -24.01
C SER A 115 -8.10 -1.34 -24.27
N GLN A 116 -7.66 -2.27 -23.40
CA GLN A 116 -6.41 -3.03 -23.60
C GLN A 116 -6.42 -3.83 -24.90
N LEU A 117 -7.54 -4.47 -25.25
CA LEU A 117 -7.67 -5.22 -26.51
C LEU A 117 -7.64 -4.30 -27.74
N ARG A 118 -8.22 -3.10 -27.66
CA ARG A 118 -8.15 -2.11 -28.74
C ARG A 118 -6.71 -1.63 -28.96
N ASP A 119 -5.99 -1.36 -27.88
CA ASP A 119 -4.60 -0.92 -27.93
C ASP A 119 -3.69 -2.02 -28.51
N ALA A 120 -3.91 -3.28 -28.12
CA ALA A 120 -3.14 -4.42 -28.62
C ALA A 120 -3.45 -4.78 -30.09
N ALA A 121 -4.69 -4.58 -30.56
CA ALA A 121 -5.14 -4.96 -31.90
C ALA A 121 -5.03 -3.83 -32.94
N GLY A 122 -4.73 -2.59 -32.54
CA GLY A 122 -4.63 -1.43 -33.45
C GLY A 122 -5.91 -1.12 -34.24
N LEU A 123 -7.07 -1.65 -33.83
CA LEU A 123 -8.33 -1.61 -34.58
C LEU A 123 -9.41 -0.83 -33.82
N ALA A 124 -9.94 0.22 -34.46
CA ALA A 124 -10.97 1.12 -33.93
C ALA A 124 -12.38 0.52 -33.81
N THR A 125 -12.57 -0.77 -34.16
CA THR A 125 -13.91 -1.33 -34.41
C THR A 125 -14.22 -2.52 -33.50
N VAL A 126 -14.28 -2.28 -32.20
CA VAL A 126 -15.02 -3.18 -31.28
C VAL A 126 -15.88 -2.31 -30.38
N SER A 127 -17.02 -1.86 -30.90
CA SER A 127 -18.01 -1.11 -30.11
C SER A 127 -19.39 -1.76 -30.20
N ALA A 128 -20.05 -1.78 -29.04
CA ALA A 128 -21.50 -1.80 -28.85
C ALA A 128 -22.28 -3.13 -28.76
N LYS A 129 -21.66 -4.31 -28.58
CA LYS A 129 -22.41 -5.55 -28.22
C LYS A 129 -21.97 -6.29 -26.95
N LEU A 130 -21.02 -5.74 -26.19
CA LEU A 130 -20.56 -6.33 -24.92
C LEU A 130 -21.23 -5.73 -23.67
N SER A 131 -22.19 -4.79 -23.83
CA SER A 131 -22.65 -3.96 -22.71
C SER A 131 -23.84 -4.48 -21.89
N GLU A 132 -24.51 -5.56 -22.28
CA GLU A 132 -25.71 -6.04 -21.55
C GLU A 132 -25.60 -7.41 -20.90
N GLN A 133 -24.54 -8.17 -21.20
CA GLN A 133 -24.23 -9.44 -20.53
C GLN A 133 -22.73 -9.53 -20.31
N ALA A 134 -22.17 -8.61 -19.52
CA ALA A 134 -20.84 -8.81 -18.96
C ALA A 134 -20.93 -9.90 -17.89
N ASP A 135 -21.03 -11.15 -18.33
CA ASP A 135 -20.47 -12.22 -17.53
C ASP A 135 -19.01 -11.87 -17.32
N LEU A 136 -18.66 -11.74 -16.04
CA LEU A 136 -17.32 -11.42 -15.56
C LEU A 136 -16.38 -12.58 -15.91
N SER A 137 -16.04 -12.71 -17.19
CA SER A 137 -14.94 -13.57 -17.63
C SER A 137 -13.63 -12.85 -17.29
N PHE A 138 -13.34 -12.83 -15.99
CA PHE A 138 -11.97 -12.62 -15.52
C PHE A 138 -11.09 -13.59 -16.29
N ASP A 139 -9.99 -13.08 -16.82
CA ASP A 139 -8.91 -13.96 -17.24
C ASP A 139 -8.32 -14.53 -15.96
N VAL A 140 -8.83 -15.70 -15.54
CA VAL A 140 -8.55 -16.27 -14.21
C VAL A 140 -7.04 -16.44 -14.03
N ASP A 141 -6.32 -16.80 -15.09
CA ASP A 141 -4.87 -17.00 -15.04
C ASP A 141 -4.14 -15.67 -14.85
N ALA A 142 -4.48 -14.65 -15.65
CA ALA A 142 -3.87 -13.32 -15.52
C ALA A 142 -4.13 -12.68 -14.16
N GLU A 143 -5.36 -12.79 -13.65
CA GLU A 143 -5.70 -12.23 -12.33
C GLU A 143 -5.08 -13.03 -11.19
N THR A 144 -4.94 -14.36 -11.33
CA THR A 144 -4.19 -15.17 -10.38
C THR A 144 -2.74 -14.70 -10.31
N ALA A 145 -2.09 -14.50 -11.46
CA ALA A 145 -0.72 -13.98 -11.51
C ALA A 145 -0.61 -12.58 -10.86
N SER A 146 -1.56 -11.68 -11.12
CA SER A 146 -1.59 -10.35 -10.49
C SER A 146 -1.72 -10.44 -8.97
N VAL A 147 -2.59 -11.30 -8.44
CA VAL A 147 -2.78 -11.49 -6.99
C VAL A 147 -1.52 -12.10 -6.37
N THR A 148 -0.91 -13.10 -7.01
CA THR A 148 0.34 -13.70 -6.53
C THR A 148 1.48 -12.68 -6.49
N TYR A 149 1.62 -11.86 -7.53
CA TYR A 149 2.61 -10.79 -7.55
C TYR A 149 2.39 -9.78 -6.42
N GLU A 150 1.15 -9.34 -6.23
CA GLU A 150 0.78 -8.42 -5.14
C GLU A 150 1.15 -8.99 -3.76
N GLN A 151 0.86 -10.27 -3.53
CA GLN A 151 1.21 -10.93 -2.27
C GLN A 151 2.72 -11.04 -2.06
N ALA A 152 3.47 -11.33 -3.13
CA ALA A 152 4.93 -11.40 -3.06
C ALA A 152 5.54 -10.02 -2.77
N GLU A 153 5.02 -8.95 -3.39
CA GLU A 153 5.43 -7.58 -3.11
C GLU A 153 5.13 -7.21 -1.64
N GLU A 154 3.91 -7.48 -1.16
CA GLU A 154 3.52 -7.25 0.23
C GLU A 154 4.43 -8.00 1.22
N GLN A 155 4.71 -9.28 0.96
CA GLN A 155 5.58 -10.07 1.80
C GLN A 155 7.01 -9.50 1.82
N ALA A 156 7.58 -9.18 0.66
CA ALA A 156 8.93 -8.63 0.57
C ALA A 156 9.05 -7.29 1.32
N TRP A 157 8.08 -6.39 1.15
CA TRP A 157 8.06 -5.12 1.89
C TRP A 157 7.89 -5.34 3.40
N GLY A 158 7.02 -6.27 3.80
CA GLY A 158 6.82 -6.63 5.19
C GLY A 158 8.08 -7.21 5.84
N GLU A 159 8.82 -8.05 5.13
CA GLU A 159 10.09 -8.62 5.60
C GLU A 159 11.17 -7.54 5.75
N ILE A 160 11.30 -6.62 4.78
CA ILE A 160 12.21 -5.48 4.87
C ILE A 160 11.87 -4.60 6.08
N GLU A 161 10.60 -4.22 6.23
CA GLU A 161 10.15 -3.39 7.35
C GLU A 161 10.43 -4.09 8.69
N GLN A 162 10.14 -5.38 8.79
CA GLN A 162 10.39 -6.16 9.99
C GLN A 162 11.88 -6.27 10.31
N HIS A 163 12.73 -6.43 9.28
CA HIS A 163 14.18 -6.44 9.44
C HIS A 163 14.68 -5.11 10.01
N LEU A 164 14.27 -3.98 9.41
CA LEU A 164 14.63 -2.65 9.89
C LEU A 164 14.12 -2.38 11.31
N ARG A 165 12.92 -2.85 11.67
CA ARG A 165 12.36 -2.73 13.03
C ARG A 165 13.14 -3.55 14.06
N LYS A 166 13.76 -4.67 13.66
CA LYS A 166 14.58 -5.53 14.54
C LYS A 166 16.04 -5.08 14.62
N MET A 167 16.52 -4.30 13.65
CA MET A 167 17.87 -3.77 13.61
C MET A 167 18.18 -2.92 14.85
N PRO A 168 19.35 -3.10 15.50
CA PRO A 168 19.76 -2.25 16.62
C PRO A 168 19.72 -0.75 16.26
N PRO A 169 19.40 0.15 17.20
CA PRO A 169 19.24 1.58 16.89
C PRO A 169 20.47 2.22 16.24
N TYR A 170 21.68 1.88 16.71
CA TYR A 170 22.93 2.42 16.15
C TYR A 170 23.24 1.83 14.77
N ASP A 171 23.00 0.54 14.57
CA ASP A 171 23.11 -0.08 13.23
C ASP A 171 22.14 0.58 12.23
N PHE A 172 20.94 0.96 12.68
CA PHE A 172 19.97 1.68 11.84
C PHE A 172 20.43 3.12 11.53
N GLN A 173 21.05 3.80 12.49
CA GLN A 173 21.69 5.09 12.26
C GLN A 173 22.82 4.98 11.22
N ASP A 174 23.67 3.95 11.34
CA ASP A 174 24.75 3.69 10.39
C ASP A 174 24.21 3.35 8.99
N LEU A 175 23.13 2.57 8.91
CA LEU A 175 22.42 2.31 7.65
C LEU A 175 21.93 3.60 6.98
N VAL A 176 21.36 4.54 7.75
CA VAL A 176 20.93 5.84 7.23
C VAL A 176 22.13 6.66 6.73
N ALA A 177 23.25 6.63 7.45
CA ALA A 177 24.47 7.28 7.00
C ALA A 177 25.00 6.68 5.69
N ASP A 178 25.00 5.36 5.56
CA ASP A 178 25.41 4.67 4.33
C ASP A 178 24.47 4.97 3.16
N LEU A 179 23.16 5.09 3.40
CA LEU A 179 22.20 5.53 2.39
C LEU A 179 22.53 6.94 1.89
N LEU A 180 22.83 7.88 2.80
CA LEU A 180 23.22 9.24 2.42
C LEU A 180 24.50 9.24 1.58
N ARG A 181 25.50 8.43 1.95
CA ARG A 181 26.72 8.25 1.16
C ARG A 181 26.41 7.71 -0.23
N ALA A 182 25.57 6.69 -0.33
CA ALA A 182 25.16 6.09 -1.60
C ALA A 182 24.38 7.06 -2.50
N MET A 183 23.64 8.00 -1.90
CA MET A 183 22.95 9.09 -2.61
C MET A 183 23.88 10.24 -3.03
N GLY A 184 25.17 10.18 -2.68
CA GLY A 184 26.18 11.17 -3.05
C GLY A 184 26.40 12.29 -2.03
N TYR A 185 25.84 12.18 -0.82
CA TYR A 185 26.12 13.11 0.26
C TYR A 185 27.37 12.69 1.05
N HIS A 186 28.01 13.68 1.68
CA HIS A 186 29.24 13.46 2.44
C HIS A 186 28.95 13.47 3.94
N VAL A 187 28.88 12.29 4.56
CA VAL A 187 28.68 12.16 6.01
C VAL A 187 29.97 12.54 6.74
N GLY A 188 29.93 13.68 7.45
CA GLY A 188 31.09 14.22 8.19
C GLY A 188 31.12 13.81 9.65
N TRP A 189 29.97 13.45 10.24
CA TRP A 189 29.89 13.02 11.63
C TRP A 189 28.65 12.15 11.89
N ILE A 190 28.81 11.18 12.79
CA ILE A 190 27.76 10.27 13.29
C ILE A 190 27.88 10.30 14.83
N SER A 191 26.76 10.46 15.53
CA SER A 191 26.76 10.54 16.99
C SER A 191 27.22 9.21 17.62
N PRO A 192 28.15 9.24 18.60
CA PRO A 192 28.48 8.05 19.38
C PRO A 192 27.29 7.66 20.28
N PRO A 193 27.23 6.41 20.77
CA PRO A 193 26.18 5.99 21.69
C PRO A 193 26.02 6.89 22.93
N GLY A 194 24.85 7.49 23.13
CA GLY A 194 24.61 8.37 24.27
C GLY A 194 23.42 9.31 24.16
N LYS A 195 23.51 10.46 24.84
CA LYS A 195 22.55 11.55 24.67
C LYS A 195 22.99 12.41 23.49
N ASP A 196 22.35 12.22 22.35
CA ASP A 196 22.80 12.75 21.05
C ASP A 196 22.41 14.21 20.79
N GLY A 197 21.94 14.94 21.81
CA GLY A 197 21.54 16.36 21.68
C GLY A 197 20.43 16.64 20.65
N GLY A 198 19.84 15.60 20.04
CA GLY A 198 18.84 15.68 18.99
C GLY A 198 19.35 15.52 17.55
N VAL A 199 20.66 15.38 17.31
CA VAL A 199 21.23 15.12 15.97
C VAL A 199 22.05 13.83 15.99
N ASP A 200 21.71 12.92 15.09
CA ASP A 200 22.34 11.60 15.00
C ASP A 200 23.39 11.56 13.88
N ILE A 201 23.19 12.31 12.79
CA ILE A 201 24.12 12.36 11.65
C ILE A 201 24.24 13.80 11.14
N ILE A 202 25.44 14.18 10.71
CA ILE A 202 25.71 15.39 9.95
C ILE A 202 26.27 15.02 8.58
N ALA A 203 25.60 15.46 7.53
CA ALA A 203 26.03 15.28 6.14
C ALA A 203 26.14 16.63 5.40
N ASN A 204 26.90 16.65 4.32
CA ASN A 204 27.17 17.84 3.52
C ASN A 204 26.97 17.56 2.02
N THR A 205 26.76 18.63 1.26
CA THR A 205 26.65 18.58 -0.21
C THR A 205 28.01 18.54 -0.91
N ASP A 206 29.09 18.86 -0.19
CA ASP A 206 30.48 18.79 -0.65
C ASP A 206 31.37 18.02 0.33
N PRO A 207 32.51 17.45 -0.12
CA PRO A 207 33.39 16.65 0.74
C PRO A 207 33.97 17.41 1.94
N LEU A 208 34.15 18.73 1.83
CA LEU A 208 34.78 19.55 2.87
C LEU A 208 33.76 20.20 3.81
N GLY A 209 32.45 20.12 3.50
CA GLY A 209 31.40 20.79 4.27
C GLY A 209 31.50 22.32 4.24
N THR A 210 32.02 22.86 3.15
CA THR A 210 32.21 24.31 2.98
C THR A 210 31.01 25.01 2.35
N ARG A 211 30.10 24.24 1.74
CA ARG A 211 28.91 24.75 1.08
C ARG A 211 27.67 24.46 1.91
N ALA A 212 26.85 25.50 2.09
CA ALA A 212 25.49 25.33 2.58
C ALA A 212 24.61 24.65 1.51
N PRO A 213 23.55 23.92 1.90
CA PRO A 213 23.19 23.63 3.29
C PRO A 213 23.97 22.46 3.85
N ARG A 214 24.23 22.51 5.16
CA ARG A 214 24.59 21.31 5.93
C ARG A 214 23.31 20.57 6.32
N ILE A 215 23.33 19.25 6.24
CA ILE A 215 22.19 18.39 6.51
C ILE A 215 22.36 17.80 7.91
N LYS A 216 21.48 18.18 8.84
CA LYS A 216 21.37 17.56 10.16
C LYS A 216 20.29 16.49 10.08
N VAL A 217 20.59 15.30 10.58
CA VAL A 217 19.69 14.15 10.51
C VAL A 217 19.36 13.69 11.91
N GLN A 218 18.08 13.43 12.17
CA GLN A 218 17.65 12.68 13.34
C GLN A 218 16.99 11.38 12.89
N VAL A 219 17.43 10.28 13.50
CA VAL A 219 17.03 8.91 13.20
C VAL A 219 16.24 8.37 14.40
N LYS A 220 14.95 8.10 14.19
CA LYS A 220 14.10 7.48 15.21
C LYS A 220 13.56 6.16 14.70
N ARG A 221 14.04 5.06 15.28
CA ARG A 221 13.49 3.71 15.07
C ARG A 221 12.21 3.48 15.90
N VAL A 222 11.25 4.40 15.80
CA VAL A 222 9.93 4.23 16.42
C VAL A 222 8.98 3.58 15.42
N GLY A 223 8.12 2.70 15.93
CA GLY A 223 7.13 1.98 15.12
C GLY A 223 5.75 2.61 15.10
N HIS A 224 5.59 3.77 15.76
CA HIS A 224 4.38 4.56 15.86
C HIS A 224 4.62 5.92 15.24
N ARG A 225 3.53 6.56 14.80
CA ARG A 225 3.56 7.88 14.20
C ARG A 225 4.30 8.88 15.09
N VAL A 226 5.36 9.48 14.56
CA VAL A 226 6.12 10.54 15.24
C VAL A 226 5.16 11.65 15.69
N ASP A 227 5.23 12.01 16.96
CA ASP A 227 4.41 13.06 17.53
C ASP A 227 4.93 14.45 17.13
N LYS A 228 4.05 15.46 17.27
CA LYS A 228 4.41 16.85 16.91
C LYS A 228 5.55 17.37 17.79
N ASP A 229 5.68 16.88 19.01
CA ASP A 229 6.63 17.40 19.98
C ASP A 229 8.06 16.87 19.72
N GLY A 230 8.20 15.61 19.30
CA GLY A 230 9.47 15.07 18.82
C GLY A 230 10.01 15.85 17.62
N LEU A 231 9.15 16.17 16.64
CA LEU A 231 9.56 16.96 15.48
C LEU A 231 9.91 18.41 15.84
N LYS A 232 9.16 19.06 16.75
CA LYS A 232 9.49 20.42 17.22
C LYS A 232 10.87 20.49 17.87
N SER A 233 11.22 19.49 18.68
CA SER A 233 12.53 19.44 19.34
C SER A 233 13.68 19.38 18.34
N PHE A 234 13.46 18.66 17.22
CA PHE A 234 14.41 18.59 16.12
C PHE A 234 14.48 19.88 15.31
N ILE A 235 13.34 20.53 15.03
CA ILE A 235 13.35 21.80 14.30
C ILE A 235 14.11 22.88 15.09
N ALA A 236 14.01 22.89 16.41
CA ALA A 236 14.67 23.88 17.27
C ALA A 236 16.21 23.83 17.23
N ILE A 237 16.81 22.75 16.72
CA ILE A 237 18.27 22.58 16.59
C ILE A 237 18.77 22.78 15.16
N ILE A 238 17.89 23.07 14.19
CA ILE A 238 18.23 23.41 12.80
C ILE A 238 18.44 24.93 12.70
N ASN A 239 19.59 25.36 12.16
CA ASN A 239 19.87 26.78 11.91
C ASN A 239 19.37 27.20 10.52
N ASP A 240 19.32 28.49 10.23
CA ASP A 240 18.81 29.03 8.96
C ASP A 240 19.54 28.50 7.71
N ASP A 241 20.84 28.20 7.82
CA ASP A 241 21.66 27.66 6.73
C ASP A 241 21.73 26.11 6.71
N ASP A 242 21.01 25.44 7.61
CA ASP A 242 20.93 23.98 7.70
C ASP A 242 19.63 23.45 7.09
N VAL A 243 19.66 22.20 6.64
CA VAL A 243 18.46 21.42 6.32
C VAL A 243 18.31 20.30 7.35
N GLY A 244 17.10 20.14 7.89
CA GLY A 244 16.75 19.04 8.77
C GLY A 244 16.18 17.85 8.00
N LEU A 245 16.75 16.66 8.20
CA LEU A 245 16.21 15.39 7.72
C LEU A 245 15.78 14.52 8.91
N PHE A 246 14.50 14.17 8.99
CA PHE A 246 14.01 13.27 10.02
C PHE A 246 13.69 11.91 9.40
N VAL A 247 14.32 10.85 9.91
CA VAL A 247 14.16 9.48 9.38
C VAL A 247 13.48 8.61 10.43
N SER A 248 12.38 7.97 10.05
CA SER A 248 11.67 7.03 10.92
C SER A 248 11.03 5.87 10.16
N LEU A 249 10.69 4.80 10.89
CA LEU A 249 9.98 3.62 10.39
C LEU A 249 8.47 3.69 10.68
N GLY A 250 7.96 4.79 11.23
CA GLY A 250 6.55 4.95 11.63
C GLY A 250 6.10 6.40 11.76
#